data_AF-A0A7J6QBR9-F1
#
_entry.id   AF-A0A7J6QBR9-F1
#
_cell.length_a   1.000
_cell.length_b   1.000
_cell.length_c   1.000
_cell.angle_alpha   90.00
_cell.angle_beta   90.00
_cell.angle_gamma   90.00
#
_symmetry.space_group_name_H-M   'P 1'
#
loop_
_entity.id
_entity.type
_entity.pdbx_description
1 polymer ?
#
loop_
_entity_poly.entity_id
_entity_poly.type
_entity_poly.pdbx_seq_one_letter_code
_entity_poly.pdbx_strand_id
1 'polypeptide(L)'
;HPVKELIPQRFYFTVVDGFPVINPSVKRRPILLNIDDELVYDRFYRDFGPLNLAQITIYLRKVKSLLESGARDDRPVVHYCCSRPEKRSNAILLASAYLMVFHNLPPAEALERVEAGYPPVVPFRDASVGDCPYPCTILDCLCGLEYAHSVGWYDPRKFDVNEYNYYGSLTNGDVNWIIPGKILAFSSPHDE
;
A
#
# COMPACT_ATOMS: atom_id res chain seq x y z
N HIS A 1 -10.13 -5.54 18.66
CA HIS A 1 -8.81 -5.03 18.21
C HIS A 1 -8.79 -3.52 18.28
N PRO A 2 -7.63 -2.88 18.54
CA PRO A 2 -7.58 -1.42 18.62
C PRO A 2 -7.95 -0.81 17.26
N VAL A 3 -8.74 0.27 17.29
CA VAL A 3 -9.00 1.12 16.13
C VAL A 3 -8.11 2.34 16.28
N LYS A 4 -7.27 2.62 15.29
CA LYS A 4 -6.32 3.73 15.30
C LYS A 4 -6.85 4.88 14.46
N GLU A 5 -6.85 6.08 15.05
CA GLU A 5 -7.15 7.31 14.33
C GLU A 5 -5.87 7.80 13.64
N LEU A 6 -5.88 7.79 12.30
CA LEU A 6 -4.76 8.22 11.48
C LEU A 6 -4.88 9.70 11.10
N ILE A 7 -6.10 10.13 10.79
CA ILE A 7 -6.45 11.53 10.53
C ILE A 7 -7.65 11.84 11.43
N PRO A 8 -7.58 12.87 12.29
CA PRO A 8 -8.63 13.20 13.24
C PRO A 8 -10.01 13.22 12.61
N GLN A 9 -10.92 12.41 13.17
CA GLN A 9 -12.34 12.33 12.78
C GLN A 9 -12.62 11.95 11.32
N ARG A 10 -11.60 11.47 10.59
CA ARG A 10 -11.69 11.27 9.14
C ARG A 10 -11.16 9.94 8.66
N PHE A 11 -9.99 9.49 9.13
CA PHE A 11 -9.37 8.27 8.64
C PHE A 11 -8.88 7.40 9.78
N TYR A 12 -9.29 6.15 9.75
CA TYR A 12 -8.97 5.16 10.77
C TYR A 12 -8.39 3.90 10.15
N PHE A 13 -7.60 3.19 10.94
CA PHE A 13 -7.07 1.87 10.62
C PHE A 13 -7.44 0.86 11.70
N THR A 14 -7.74 -0.38 11.31
CA THR A 14 -7.98 -1.47 12.26
C THR A 14 -7.64 -2.83 11.67
N VAL A 15 -7.34 -3.79 12.54
CA VAL A 15 -7.12 -5.18 12.16
C VAL A 15 -8.30 -5.99 12.70
N VAL A 16 -9.05 -6.66 11.83
CA VAL A 16 -10.19 -7.51 12.23
C VAL A 16 -10.36 -8.64 11.23
N ASP A 17 -10.57 -9.84 11.75
CA ASP A 17 -10.90 -11.00 10.92
C ASP A 17 -12.39 -10.97 10.56
N GLY A 18 -12.68 -10.99 9.26
CA GLY A 18 -14.04 -10.86 8.74
C GLY A 18 -14.51 -9.41 8.62
N PHE A 19 -15.83 -9.21 8.69
CA PHE A 19 -16.43 -7.88 8.51
C PHE A 19 -16.46 -7.10 9.83
N PRO A 20 -16.02 -5.82 9.85
CA PRO A 20 -16.09 -5.00 11.05
C PRO A 20 -17.52 -4.85 11.57
N VAL A 21 -17.75 -5.16 12.84
CA VAL A 21 -19.05 -4.91 13.49
C VAL A 21 -19.20 -3.41 13.72
N ILE A 22 -20.13 -2.78 12.99
CA ILE A 22 -20.47 -1.37 13.17
C ILE A 22 -21.55 -1.27 14.25
N ASN A 23 -21.28 -0.51 15.31
CA ASN A 23 -22.28 -0.22 16.34
C ASN A 23 -23.46 0.57 15.71
N PRO A 24 -24.70 0.06 15.76
CA PRO A 24 -25.87 0.72 15.16
C PRO A 24 -26.14 2.13 15.69
N SER A 25 -25.67 2.46 16.89
CA SER A 25 -25.84 3.76 17.54
C SER A 25 -24.87 4.84 17.03
N VAL A 26 -23.90 4.48 16.18
CA VAL A 26 -22.95 5.44 15.62
C VAL A 26 -23.67 6.36 14.63
N LYS A 27 -23.68 7.67 14.93
CA LYS A 27 -24.32 8.69 14.10
C LYS A 27 -23.70 8.79 12.70
N ARG A 28 -22.37 8.75 12.62
CA ARG A 28 -21.60 8.87 11.37
C ARG A 28 -21.20 7.48 10.88
N ARG A 29 -22.02 6.85 10.02
CA ARG A 29 -21.71 5.51 9.51
C ARG A 29 -20.42 5.54 8.68
N PRO A 30 -19.38 4.76 9.03
CA PRO A 30 -18.12 4.80 8.31
C PRO A 30 -18.25 4.28 6.87
N ILE A 31 -17.33 4.70 6.01
CA ILE A 31 -17.02 4.02 4.76
C ILE A 31 -15.95 2.98 5.07
N LEU A 32 -16.26 1.71 4.84
CA LEU A 32 -15.31 0.62 5.08
C LEU A 32 -14.49 0.37 3.82
N LEU A 33 -13.18 0.29 3.99
CA LEU A 33 -12.20 -0.05 2.96
C LEU A 33 -11.43 -1.28 3.40
N ASN A 34 -11.39 -2.30 2.55
CA ASN A 34 -10.49 -3.45 2.68
C ASN A 34 -9.86 -3.71 1.33
N ILE A 35 -8.57 -4.06 1.34
CA ILE A 35 -7.80 -4.33 0.11
C ILE A 35 -7.23 -5.74 0.06
N ASP A 36 -7.56 -6.59 1.03
CA ASP A 36 -6.91 -7.89 1.19
C ASP A 36 -7.08 -8.76 -0.06
N ASP A 37 -8.27 -8.73 -0.67
CA ASP A 37 -8.59 -9.49 -1.88
C ASP A 37 -8.72 -8.60 -3.13
N GLU A 38 -8.53 -7.29 -3.00
CA GLU A 38 -8.57 -6.32 -4.12
C GLU A 38 -7.18 -6.05 -4.69
N LEU A 39 -6.19 -5.82 -3.82
CA LEU A 39 -4.81 -5.53 -4.21
C LEU A 39 -3.94 -6.72 -3.81
N VAL A 40 -3.98 -7.74 -4.65
CA VAL A 40 -3.27 -9.01 -4.42
C VAL A 40 -1.89 -8.95 -5.08
N TYR A 41 -0.85 -9.15 -4.27
CA TYR A 41 0.51 -9.32 -4.77
C TYR A 41 0.62 -10.66 -5.53
N ASP A 42 1.17 -10.62 -6.74
CA ASP A 42 1.45 -11.83 -7.52
C ASP A 42 2.84 -12.35 -7.15
N ARG A 43 2.86 -13.54 -6.54
CA ARG A 43 4.06 -14.09 -5.90
C ARG A 43 4.81 -15.03 -6.83
N PHE A 44 6.13 -14.97 -6.80
CA PHE A 44 6.97 -15.95 -7.49
C PHE A 44 7.18 -17.22 -6.65
N TYR A 45 7.41 -17.06 -5.35
CA TYR A 45 7.61 -18.18 -4.42
C TYR A 45 6.93 -17.92 -3.06
N ARG A 46 7.72 -17.52 -2.05
CA ARG A 46 7.25 -17.21 -0.69
C ARG A 46 7.18 -15.70 -0.42
N ASP A 47 7.62 -14.88 -1.36
CA ASP A 47 7.41 -13.44 -1.38
C ASP A 47 5.91 -13.11 -1.37
N PHE A 48 5.55 -12.04 -0.67
CA PHE A 48 4.16 -11.63 -0.46
C PHE A 48 3.95 -10.12 -0.65
N GLY A 49 5.00 -9.41 -1.04
CA GLY A 49 5.04 -7.96 -1.14
C GLY A 49 6.47 -7.44 -1.18
N PRO A 50 6.65 -6.10 -1.14
CA PRO A 50 5.57 -5.12 -1.08
C PRO A 50 4.74 -5.07 -2.37
N LEU A 51 3.53 -4.51 -2.29
CA LEU A 51 2.72 -4.19 -3.47
C LEU A 51 3.47 -3.22 -4.40
N ASN A 52 3.25 -3.36 -5.71
CA ASN A 52 3.98 -2.57 -6.72
C ASN A 52 3.45 -1.12 -6.84
N LEU A 53 4.12 -0.28 -7.64
CA LEU A 53 3.76 1.14 -7.79
C LEU A 53 2.35 1.36 -8.35
N ALA A 54 1.85 0.50 -9.24
CA ALA A 54 0.48 0.58 -9.72
C ALA A 54 -0.53 0.34 -8.58
N GLN A 55 -0.32 -0.72 -7.79
CA GLN A 55 -1.18 -1.06 -6.65
C GLN A 55 -1.14 -0.01 -5.55
N ILE A 56 0.05 0.51 -5.22
CA ILE A 56 0.21 1.65 -4.31
C ILE A 56 -0.56 2.86 -4.85
N THR A 57 -0.40 3.21 -6.13
CA THR A 57 -1.09 4.34 -6.75
C THR A 57 -2.61 4.20 -6.69
N ILE A 58 -3.13 3.00 -6.98
CA ILE A 58 -4.57 2.69 -6.91
C ILE A 58 -5.08 2.93 -5.48
N TYR A 59 -4.41 2.37 -4.48
CA TYR A 59 -4.77 2.57 -3.08
C TYR A 59 -4.77 4.05 -2.68
N LEU A 60 -3.67 4.74 -2.99
CA LEU A 60 -3.46 6.14 -2.64
C LEU A 60 -4.57 7.05 -3.22
N ARG A 61 -4.89 6.88 -4.51
CA ARG A 61 -5.98 7.60 -5.17
C ARG A 61 -7.35 7.23 -4.61
N LYS A 62 -7.56 5.95 -4.29
CA LYS A 62 -8.81 5.45 -3.70
C LYS A 62 -9.06 6.07 -2.33
N VAL A 63 -8.09 6.04 -1.42
CA VAL A 63 -8.21 6.65 -0.08
C VAL A 63 -8.47 8.15 -0.19
N LYS A 64 -7.74 8.86 -1.07
CA LYS A 64 -7.98 10.29 -1.31
C LYS A 64 -9.44 10.56 -1.72
N SER A 65 -9.93 9.82 -2.70
CA SER A 65 -11.32 9.95 -3.19
C SER A 65 -12.35 9.62 -2.10
N LEU A 66 -12.13 8.56 -1.33
CA LEU A 66 -13.02 8.17 -0.22
C LEU A 66 -13.03 9.21 0.91
N LEU A 67 -11.90 9.85 1.20
CA LEU A 67 -11.83 10.91 2.21
C LEU A 67 -12.50 12.20 1.73
N GLU A 68 -12.44 12.50 0.44
CA GLU A 68 -13.15 13.63 -0.18
C GLU A 68 -14.67 13.38 -0.21
N SER A 69 -15.13 12.18 -0.61
CA SER A 69 -16.54 11.83 -0.59
C SER A 69 -17.09 11.73 0.84
N GLY A 70 -16.36 11.06 1.74
CA GLY A 70 -16.72 10.95 3.15
C GLY A 70 -16.81 12.30 3.85
N ALA A 71 -15.96 13.26 3.50
CA ALA A 71 -16.07 14.61 4.05
C ALA A 71 -17.38 15.33 3.63
N ARG A 72 -17.87 15.11 2.41
CA ARG A 72 -19.15 15.68 1.94
C ARG A 72 -20.34 15.09 2.66
N ASP A 73 -20.27 13.80 2.99
CA ASP A 73 -21.36 13.05 3.63
C ASP A 73 -21.25 12.99 5.17
N ASP A 74 -20.25 13.65 5.75
CA ASP A 74 -19.89 13.56 7.17
C ASP A 74 -19.63 12.12 7.67
N ARG A 75 -18.91 11.33 6.87
CA ARG A 75 -18.59 9.92 7.13
C ARG A 75 -17.08 9.69 7.21
N PRO A 76 -16.55 9.09 8.29
CA PRO A 76 -15.15 8.71 8.34
C PRO A 76 -14.87 7.49 7.46
N VAL A 77 -13.64 7.36 6.99
CA VAL A 77 -13.14 6.17 6.29
C VAL A 77 -12.40 5.28 7.28
N VAL A 78 -12.68 3.98 7.25
CA VAL A 78 -11.97 2.97 8.05
C VAL A 78 -11.33 1.98 7.09
N HIS A 79 -10.01 2.01 7.00
CA HIS A 79 -9.24 0.93 6.38
C HIS A 79 -9.12 -0.23 7.38
N TYR A 80 -9.60 -1.41 7.01
CA TYR A 80 -9.42 -2.61 7.82
C TYR A 80 -8.77 -3.73 7.01
N CYS A 81 -7.97 -4.56 7.68
CA CYS A 81 -7.38 -5.78 7.12
C CYS A 81 -7.52 -6.96 8.09
N CYS A 82 -7.38 -8.18 7.59
CA CYS A 82 -7.33 -9.38 8.43
C CYS A 82 -6.03 -9.48 9.24
N SER A 83 -6.01 -10.42 10.18
CA SER A 83 -4.86 -10.65 11.09
C SER A 83 -3.69 -11.38 10.45
N ARG A 84 -3.82 -11.86 9.21
CA ARG A 84 -2.75 -12.55 8.48
C ARG A 84 -1.52 -11.64 8.35
N PRO A 85 -0.33 -12.07 8.79
CA PRO A 85 0.86 -11.21 8.83
C PRO A 85 1.19 -10.55 7.49
N GLU A 86 1.15 -11.32 6.39
CA GLU A 86 1.45 -10.85 5.02
C GLU A 86 0.50 -9.74 4.55
N LYS A 87 -0.81 -9.89 4.84
CA LYS A 87 -1.83 -8.90 4.50
C LYS A 87 -1.69 -7.66 5.35
N ARG A 88 -1.44 -7.84 6.66
CA ARG A 88 -1.21 -6.74 7.59
C ARG A 88 0.02 -5.91 7.20
N SER A 89 1.14 -6.52 6.82
CA SER A 89 2.33 -5.80 6.37
C SER A 89 2.04 -4.91 5.16
N ASN A 90 1.34 -5.42 4.14
CA ASN A 90 0.95 -4.63 2.98
C ASN A 90 -0.07 -3.54 3.32
N ALA A 91 -1.07 -3.82 4.16
CA ALA A 91 -2.08 -2.85 4.57
C ALA A 91 -1.47 -1.69 5.37
N ILE A 92 -0.52 -1.98 6.27
CA ILE A 92 0.22 -0.98 7.05
C ILE A 92 1.11 -0.14 6.14
N LEU A 93 1.85 -0.77 5.21
CA LEU A 93 2.65 -0.06 4.20
C LEU A 93 1.78 0.94 3.43
N LEU A 94 0.63 0.49 2.91
CA LEU A 94 -0.28 1.32 2.12
C LEU A 94 -0.84 2.51 2.91
N ALA A 95 -1.35 2.27 4.11
CA ALA A 95 -1.88 3.34 4.97
C ALA A 95 -0.79 4.35 5.36
N SER A 96 0.42 3.87 5.65
CA SER A 96 1.58 4.71 5.98
C SER A 96 2.02 5.54 4.78
N ALA A 97 2.08 4.93 3.58
CA ALA A 97 2.40 5.63 2.33
C ALA A 97 1.40 6.73 2.03
N TYR A 98 0.11 6.55 2.36
CA TYR A 98 -0.90 7.59 2.21
C TYR A 98 -0.61 8.81 3.10
N LEU A 99 -0.34 8.57 4.39
CA LEU A 99 0.00 9.65 5.31
C LEU A 99 1.30 10.35 4.90
N MET A 100 2.30 9.58 4.46
CA MET A 100 3.57 10.12 3.99
C MET A 100 3.39 11.05 2.78
N VAL A 101 2.71 10.58 1.74
CA VAL A 101 2.56 11.32 0.47
C VAL A 101 1.57 12.48 0.56
N PHE A 102 0.39 12.26 1.15
CA PHE A 102 -0.69 13.28 1.13
C PHE A 102 -0.78 14.12 2.40
N HIS A 103 -0.12 13.71 3.49
CA HIS A 103 -0.04 14.48 4.74
C HIS A 103 1.39 14.93 5.08
N ASN A 104 2.36 14.69 4.18
CA ASN A 104 3.77 15.09 4.32
C ASN A 104 4.40 14.61 5.63
N LEU A 105 3.99 13.45 6.13
CA LEU A 105 4.64 12.85 7.30
C LEU A 105 5.96 12.20 6.90
N PRO A 106 7.02 12.31 7.73
CA PRO A 106 8.23 11.53 7.54
C PRO A 106 7.93 10.02 7.57
N PRO A 107 8.68 9.18 6.82
CA PRO A 107 8.46 7.73 6.73
C PRO A 107 8.27 7.03 8.08
N ALA A 108 9.17 7.29 9.04
CA ALA A 108 9.13 6.68 10.37
C ALA A 108 7.90 7.11 11.19
N GLU A 109 7.50 8.38 11.10
CA GLU A 109 6.34 8.90 11.81
C GLU A 109 5.03 8.36 11.20
N ALA A 110 4.97 8.28 9.86
CA ALA A 110 3.84 7.71 9.16
C ALA A 110 3.63 6.23 9.53
N LEU A 111 4.72 5.45 9.60
CA LEU A 111 4.69 4.05 10.02
C LEU A 111 4.23 3.92 11.47
N GLU A 112 4.85 4.64 12.40
CA GLU A 112 4.51 4.59 13.83
C GLU A 112 3.03 4.92 14.08
N ARG A 113 2.48 5.90 13.35
CA ARG A 113 1.06 6.28 13.46
C ARG A 113 0.11 5.12 13.15
N VAL A 114 0.47 4.25 12.22
CA VAL A 114 -0.36 3.13 11.79
C VAL A 114 -0.05 1.86 12.60
N GLU A 115 1.22 1.55 12.81
CA GLU A 115 1.68 0.28 13.39
C GLU A 115 1.53 0.24 14.92
N ALA A 116 1.71 1.38 15.61
CA ALA A 116 1.77 1.41 17.06
C ALA A 116 0.57 0.72 17.72
N GLY A 117 0.83 -0.25 18.59
CA GLY A 117 -0.19 -0.99 19.35
C GLY A 117 -0.79 -2.20 18.61
N TYR A 118 -0.33 -2.53 17.41
CA TYR A 118 -0.57 -3.83 16.78
C TYR A 118 0.61 -4.79 17.00
N PRO A 119 0.40 -6.11 16.88
CA PRO A 119 1.50 -7.06 16.88
C PRO A 119 2.50 -6.75 15.76
N PRO A 120 3.81 -6.98 15.98
CA PRO A 120 4.84 -6.76 14.97
C PRO A 120 4.47 -7.38 13.61
N VAL A 121 4.80 -6.66 12.55
CA VAL A 121 4.65 -7.14 11.17
C VAL A 121 5.83 -8.01 10.77
N VAL A 122 5.61 -8.82 9.74
CA VAL A 122 6.70 -9.55 9.09
C VAL A 122 7.32 -8.65 8.01
N PRO A 123 8.67 -8.56 7.93
CA PRO A 123 9.31 -7.82 6.86
C PRO A 123 9.12 -8.56 5.52
N PHE A 124 9.24 -7.82 4.43
CA PHE A 124 9.22 -8.37 3.08
C PHE A 124 10.49 -9.19 2.83
N ARG A 125 10.36 -10.17 1.94
CA ARG A 125 11.42 -11.12 1.61
C ARG A 125 11.60 -11.19 0.10
N ASP A 126 12.74 -11.71 -0.31
CA ASP A 126 13.04 -11.93 -1.71
C ASP A 126 12.27 -13.13 -2.30
N ALA A 127 12.31 -13.21 -3.63
CA ALA A 127 11.63 -14.22 -4.45
C ALA A 127 12.41 -15.55 -4.59
N SER A 128 13.59 -15.68 -3.97
CA SER A 128 14.42 -16.89 -4.12
C SER A 128 13.86 -18.09 -3.35
N VAL A 129 14.27 -19.27 -3.80
CA VAL A 129 14.04 -20.52 -3.07
C VAL A 129 14.96 -20.58 -1.84
N GLY A 130 14.38 -20.95 -0.68
CA GLY A 130 15.13 -21.07 0.58
C GLY A 130 14.94 -19.86 1.51
N ASP A 131 15.81 -19.74 2.50
CA ASP A 131 15.71 -18.71 3.54
C ASP A 131 16.06 -17.33 3.00
N CYS A 132 15.51 -16.28 3.62
CA CYS A 132 15.75 -14.89 3.24
C CYS A 132 16.86 -14.30 4.11
N PRO A 133 18.08 -14.09 3.59
CA PRO A 133 19.18 -13.57 4.38
C PRO A 133 19.07 -12.06 4.61
N TYR A 134 18.26 -11.35 3.81
CA TYR A 134 18.18 -9.90 3.81
C TYR A 134 16.71 -9.44 3.67
N PRO A 135 15.95 -9.40 4.77
CA PRO A 135 14.58 -8.94 4.76
C PRO A 135 14.50 -7.41 4.59
N CYS A 136 13.52 -6.93 3.84
CA CYS A 136 13.24 -5.51 3.61
C CYS A 136 12.05 -5.07 4.49
N THR A 137 12.25 -4.08 5.36
CA THR A 137 11.20 -3.63 6.28
C THR A 137 10.20 -2.69 5.61
N ILE A 138 9.06 -2.44 6.27
CA ILE A 138 8.10 -1.41 5.82
C ILE A 138 8.77 -0.03 5.79
N LEU A 139 9.64 0.27 6.76
CA LEU A 139 10.36 1.54 6.82
C LEU A 139 11.30 1.70 5.62
N ASP A 140 12.04 0.65 5.23
CA ASP A 140 12.91 0.68 4.05
C ASP A 140 12.12 1.01 2.78
N CYS A 141 10.95 0.39 2.62
CA CYS A 141 10.04 0.63 1.51
C CYS A 141 9.51 2.08 1.51
N LEU A 142 9.10 2.61 2.66
CA LEU A 142 8.62 3.99 2.79
C LEU A 142 9.73 5.00 2.49
N CYS A 143 10.95 4.78 3.00
CA CYS A 143 12.11 5.63 2.70
C CYS A 143 12.45 5.62 1.20
N GLY A 144 12.42 4.45 0.55
CA GLY A 144 12.64 4.35 -0.89
C GLY A 144 11.56 5.08 -1.70
N LEU A 145 10.30 4.95 -1.30
CA LEU A 145 9.16 5.62 -1.93
C LEU A 145 9.21 7.15 -1.73
N GLU A 146 9.57 7.61 -0.52
CA GLU A 146 9.77 9.04 -0.21
C GLU A 146 10.89 9.63 -1.06
N TYR A 147 12.02 8.92 -1.15
CA TYR A 147 13.14 9.37 -1.96
C TYR A 147 12.75 9.47 -3.44
N ALA A 148 12.11 8.43 -3.98
CA ALA A 148 11.61 8.44 -5.36
C ALA A 148 10.60 9.58 -5.60
N HIS A 149 9.79 9.92 -4.59
CA HIS A 149 8.88 11.05 -4.67
C HIS A 149 9.62 12.40 -4.66
N SER A 150 10.57 12.59 -3.74
CA SER A 150 11.28 13.86 -3.55
C SER A 150 12.17 14.22 -4.74
N VAL A 151 12.75 13.23 -5.42
CA VAL A 151 13.55 13.44 -6.66
C VAL A 151 12.71 13.42 -7.94
N GLY A 152 11.39 13.27 -7.83
CA GLY A 152 10.45 13.35 -8.95
C GLY A 152 10.40 12.11 -9.85
N TRP A 153 10.89 10.95 -9.40
CA TRP A 153 10.76 9.69 -10.13
C TRP A 153 9.37 9.08 -10.02
N TYR A 154 8.64 9.39 -8.93
CA TYR A 154 7.29 8.89 -8.70
C TYR A 154 6.36 9.99 -8.19
N ASP A 155 5.21 10.16 -8.85
CA ASP A 155 4.13 11.01 -8.37
C ASP A 155 2.79 10.28 -8.53
N PRO A 156 2.12 9.86 -7.44
CA PRO A 156 0.85 9.15 -7.55
C PRO A 156 -0.27 9.98 -8.17
N ARG A 157 -0.13 11.30 -8.29
CA ARG A 157 -1.12 12.15 -8.99
C ARG A 157 -0.99 12.04 -10.51
N LYS A 158 0.22 11.73 -11.01
CA LYS A 158 0.55 11.71 -12.44
C LYS A 158 0.85 10.31 -12.98
N PHE A 159 1.14 9.34 -12.11
CA PHE A 159 1.51 7.99 -12.48
C PHE A 159 0.43 7.32 -13.33
N ASP A 160 0.81 6.82 -14.51
CA ASP A 160 -0.10 6.09 -15.39
C ASP A 160 -0.10 4.60 -15.03
N VAL A 161 -1.15 4.20 -14.32
CA VAL A 161 -1.37 2.82 -13.88
C VAL A 161 -1.63 1.90 -15.08
N ASN A 162 -2.29 2.40 -16.13
CA ASN A 162 -2.65 1.60 -17.28
C ASN A 162 -1.42 1.31 -18.13
N GLU A 163 -0.59 2.33 -18.38
CA GLU A 163 0.69 2.17 -19.08
C GLU A 163 1.62 1.21 -18.32
N TYR A 164 1.78 1.42 -17.01
CA TYR A 164 2.62 0.55 -16.17
C TYR A 164 2.19 -0.92 -16.24
N ASN A 165 0.89 -1.19 -16.08
CA ASN A 165 0.37 -2.56 -16.14
C ASN A 165 0.41 -3.15 -17.55
N TYR A 166 0.21 -2.32 -18.58
CA TYR A 166 0.27 -2.76 -19.97
C TYR A 166 1.67 -3.26 -20.29
N TYR A 167 2.71 -2.45 -20.09
CA TYR A 167 4.08 -2.84 -20.41
C TYR A 167 4.68 -3.84 -19.42
N GLY A 168 4.24 -3.82 -18.16
CA GLY A 168 4.67 -4.78 -17.15
C GLY A 168 4.10 -6.18 -17.33
N SER A 169 3.22 -6.42 -18.30
CA SER A 169 2.73 -7.78 -18.57
C SER A 169 3.76 -8.58 -19.37
N LEU A 170 3.82 -9.89 -19.14
CA LEU A 170 4.67 -10.81 -19.89
C LEU A 170 4.43 -10.74 -21.40
N THR A 171 3.17 -10.58 -21.82
CA THR A 171 2.80 -10.54 -23.25
C THR A 171 3.23 -9.25 -23.95
N ASN A 172 3.52 -8.19 -23.19
CA ASN A 172 3.87 -6.87 -23.70
C ASN A 172 5.32 -6.48 -23.37
N GLY A 173 6.14 -7.46 -22.98
CA GLY A 173 7.59 -7.32 -22.84
C GLY A 173 8.13 -7.37 -21.41
N ASP A 174 7.26 -7.47 -20.40
CA ASP A 174 7.65 -7.50 -18.98
C ASP A 174 8.57 -6.34 -18.60
N VAL A 175 8.16 -5.13 -18.99
CA VAL A 175 8.98 -3.92 -18.94
C VAL A 175 8.52 -3.00 -17.81
N ASN A 176 9.46 -2.56 -16.98
CA ASN A 176 9.21 -1.57 -15.93
C ASN A 176 10.32 -0.51 -15.89
N TRP A 177 9.92 0.76 -15.79
CA TRP A 177 10.85 1.85 -15.47
C TRP A 177 11.28 1.75 -14.01
N ILE A 178 12.59 1.67 -13.79
CA ILE A 178 13.18 1.77 -12.45
C ILE A 178 13.48 3.24 -12.13
N ILE A 179 14.07 3.95 -13.10
CA ILE A 179 14.24 5.41 -13.07
C ILE A 179 13.71 5.95 -14.39
N PRO A 180 12.64 6.78 -14.39
CA PRO A 180 12.04 7.29 -15.61
C PRO A 180 13.06 7.97 -16.54
N GLY A 181 13.13 7.51 -17.79
CA GLY A 181 14.03 8.04 -18.82
C GLY A 181 15.51 7.69 -18.64
N LYS A 182 15.87 6.83 -17.68
CA LYS A 182 17.28 6.46 -17.41
C LYS A 182 17.51 4.96 -17.30
N ILE A 183 16.72 4.26 -16.48
CA ILE A 183 16.90 2.83 -16.20
C ILE A 183 15.59 2.12 -16.44
N LEU A 184 15.61 1.20 -17.40
CA LEU A 184 14.51 0.33 -17.78
C LEU A 184 14.93 -1.11 -17.48
N ALA A 185 14.08 -1.87 -16.79
CA ALA A 185 14.27 -3.29 -16.55
C ALA A 185 13.24 -4.07 -17.35
N PHE A 186 13.67 -5.17 -17.99
CA PHE A 186 12.80 -6.04 -18.78
C PHE A 186 13.37 -7.45 -18.86
N SER A 187 12.50 -8.43 -19.12
CA SER A 187 12.92 -9.81 -19.36
C SER A 187 13.68 -9.96 -20.67
N SER A 188 14.64 -10.89 -20.72
CA SER A 188 15.41 -11.19 -21.93
C SER A 188 14.48 -11.60 -23.09
N PRO A 189 14.56 -10.95 -24.25
CA PRO A 189 13.82 -11.39 -25.43
C PRO A 189 14.27 -12.80 -25.84
N HIS A 190 13.33 -13.63 -26.27
CA HIS A 190 13.59 -14.91 -26.91
C HIS A 190 12.85 -14.96 -28.24
N ASP A 191 13.54 -15.41 -29.28
CA ASP A 191 12.93 -15.73 -30.56
C ASP A 191 12.03 -16.98 -30.36
N GLU A 192 10.84 -16.97 -30.97
CA GLU A 192 9.99 -18.17 -31.07
C GLU A 192 10.62 -19.25 -31.95
#